data_AF-A0A0P6AKY7-F1
#
_entry.id   AF-A0A0P6AKY7-F1
#
_cell.length_a   1.000
_cell.length_b   1.000
_cell.length_c   1.000
_cell.angle_alpha   90.00
_cell.angle_beta   90.00
_cell.angle_gamma   90.00
#
_symmetry.space_group_name_H-M   'P 1'
#
loop_
_entity.id
_entity.type
_entity.pdbx_description
1 polymer ?
#
loop_
_entity_poly.entity_id
_entity_poly.type
_entity_poly.pdbx_seq_one_letter_code
_entity_poly.pdbx_strand_id
1 'polypeptide(L)'
;MSLFDCVTWKRMNAHKHLLLFIIVILIAAPYFQILLKMRNEERKEQICCSSSYWDELLESKSLTGKQLMEYFTWTNRSSCQLAHDFGGQMMSNPSGIDGQKCVCIDPRIAPQSGQCLVYSFGINNEWSFDEQMESYGCRVFAFDPSMNQKSHNHSGGIHFYDWGLGDRNEKLSNNWQIHSLSSIYNNLTAWHGKVMIDYLKIDIEGAEWNALPEIINSGMLSKIRQLGVEIHLDSGASLEQHRQWAKVLRSLEQMGMVRFDSKRNPWFTGDFQKLQLSGSFGHEIAWYNRKLLRDLH
;
A
#
# COMPACT_ATOMS: atom_id res chain seq x y z
N MET A 1 13.13 87.48 -3.25
CA MET A 1 13.46 86.05 -3.08
C MET A 1 12.26 85.25 -3.53
N SER A 2 12.45 84.40 -4.54
CA SER A 2 11.43 83.84 -5.41
C SER A 2 10.68 82.65 -4.80
N LEU A 3 9.39 82.55 -5.13
CA LEU A 3 8.46 81.44 -4.85
C LEU A 3 8.74 80.17 -5.69
N PHE A 4 9.95 80.00 -6.24
CA PHE A 4 10.25 78.95 -7.23
C PHE A 4 10.88 77.67 -6.66
N ASP A 5 11.28 77.64 -5.39
CA ASP A 5 12.06 76.52 -4.84
C ASP A 5 11.26 75.46 -4.06
N CYS A 6 9.94 75.62 -3.90
CA CYS A 6 9.13 74.64 -3.16
C CYS A 6 8.47 73.56 -4.05
N VAL A 7 8.36 73.78 -5.37
CA VAL A 7 7.60 72.90 -6.29
C VAL A 7 8.48 71.78 -6.88
N THR A 8 9.79 72.00 -7.03
CA THR A 8 10.74 71.04 -7.61
C THR A 8 11.10 69.90 -6.64
N TRP A 9 11.15 70.16 -5.33
CA TRP A 9 11.45 69.14 -4.32
C TRP A 9 10.32 68.12 -4.11
N LYS A 10 9.05 68.55 -4.18
CA LYS A 10 7.88 67.66 -4.11
C LYS A 10 7.77 66.71 -5.32
N ARG A 11 8.17 67.15 -6.52
CA ARG A 11 8.14 66.33 -7.76
C ARG A 11 9.23 65.26 -7.81
N MET A 12 10.45 65.56 -7.32
CA MET A 12 11.54 64.57 -7.26
C MET A 12 11.26 63.43 -6.26
N ASN A 13 10.56 63.73 -5.16
CA ASN A 13 10.20 62.72 -4.16
C ASN A 13 9.10 61.78 -4.68
N ALA A 14 8.11 62.32 -5.39
CA ALA A 14 7.05 61.51 -6.02
C ALA A 14 7.60 60.53 -7.07
N HIS A 15 8.58 60.93 -7.88
CA HIS A 15 9.23 60.03 -8.85
C HIS A 15 10.03 58.93 -8.17
N LYS A 16 10.75 59.22 -7.07
CA LYS A 16 11.46 58.19 -6.30
C LYS A 16 10.49 57.21 -5.64
N HIS A 17 9.37 57.68 -5.08
CA HIS A 17 8.34 56.81 -4.52
C HIS A 17 7.66 55.96 -5.61
N LEU A 18 7.38 56.52 -6.79
CA LEU A 18 6.82 55.78 -7.91
C LEU A 18 7.79 54.70 -8.44
N LEU A 19 9.08 55.04 -8.55
CA LEU A 19 10.10 54.07 -8.98
C LEU A 19 10.25 52.94 -7.95
N LEU A 20 10.27 53.26 -6.66
CA LEU A 20 10.30 52.27 -5.59
C LEU A 20 9.06 51.36 -5.62
N PHE A 21 7.88 51.95 -5.87
CA PHE A 21 6.63 51.21 -5.96
C PHE A 21 6.60 50.26 -7.15
N ILE A 22 7.11 50.70 -8.31
CA ILE A 22 7.25 49.86 -9.51
C ILE A 22 8.23 48.71 -9.25
N ILE A 23 9.37 48.98 -8.61
CA ILE A 23 10.36 47.95 -8.26
C ILE A 23 9.75 46.93 -7.27
N VAL A 24 9.01 47.38 -6.26
CA VAL A 24 8.31 46.49 -5.32
C VAL A 24 7.28 45.61 -6.03
N ILE A 25 6.50 46.16 -6.97
CA ILE A 25 5.54 45.37 -7.76
C ILE A 25 6.25 44.35 -8.65
N LEU A 26 7.33 44.74 -9.33
CA LEU A 26 8.09 43.85 -10.22
C LEU A 26 8.74 42.68 -9.46
N ILE A 27 9.09 42.87 -8.18
CA ILE A 27 9.66 41.81 -7.34
C ILE A 27 8.55 40.99 -6.66
N ALA A 28 7.50 41.64 -6.13
CA ALA A 28 6.46 40.99 -5.33
C ALA A 28 5.46 40.18 -6.18
N ALA A 29 5.11 40.65 -7.38
CA ALA A 29 4.15 39.96 -8.25
C ALA A 29 4.60 38.54 -8.67
N PRO A 30 5.83 38.31 -9.16
CA PRO A 30 6.29 36.95 -9.47
C PRO A 30 6.43 36.08 -8.22
N TYR A 31 6.85 36.65 -7.09
CA TYR A 31 6.95 35.92 -5.82
C TYR A 31 5.56 35.47 -5.32
N PHE A 32 4.56 36.34 -5.43
CA PHE A 32 3.16 36.02 -5.08
C PHE A 32 2.55 34.96 -6.00
N GLN A 33 2.87 34.99 -7.31
CA GLN A 33 2.47 33.96 -8.26
C GLN A 33 3.11 32.59 -7.94
N ILE A 34 4.40 32.58 -7.56
CA ILE A 34 5.08 31.37 -7.10
C ILE A 34 4.43 30.82 -5.82
N LEU A 35 4.14 31.67 -4.84
CA LEU A 35 3.45 31.28 -3.61
C LEU A 35 2.04 30.74 -3.87
N LEU A 36 1.28 31.35 -4.78
CA LEU A 36 -0.03 30.84 -5.19
C LEU A 36 0.07 29.48 -5.88
N LYS A 37 1.08 29.28 -6.73
CA LYS A 37 1.34 28.01 -7.38
C LYS A 37 1.72 26.93 -6.37
N MET A 38 2.64 27.22 -5.45
CA MET A 38 3.02 26.31 -4.36
C MET A 38 1.83 25.94 -3.48
N ARG A 39 1.01 26.93 -3.08
CA ARG A 39 -0.20 26.70 -2.28
C ARG A 39 -1.28 25.89 -3.03
N ASN A 40 -1.36 26.02 -4.35
CA ASN A 40 -2.27 25.23 -5.16
C ASN A 40 -1.77 23.80 -5.37
N GLU A 41 -0.46 23.58 -5.48
CA GLU A 41 0.13 22.23 -5.50
C GLU A 41 -0.03 21.55 -4.12
N GLU A 42 0.25 22.25 -3.01
CA GLU A 42 0.00 21.74 -1.65
C GLU A 42 -1.49 21.41 -1.44
N ARG A 43 -2.42 22.26 -1.92
CA ARG A 43 -3.85 21.94 -1.86
C ARG A 43 -4.24 20.76 -2.73
N LYS A 44 -3.63 20.58 -3.90
CA LYS A 44 -3.87 19.39 -4.74
C LYS A 44 -3.38 18.13 -4.05
N GLU A 45 -2.19 18.15 -3.43
CA GLU A 45 -1.67 17.04 -2.63
C GLU A 45 -2.54 16.75 -1.40
N GLN A 46 -3.05 17.80 -0.74
CA GLN A 46 -3.91 17.65 0.44
C GLN A 46 -5.32 17.14 0.07
N ILE A 47 -5.83 17.47 -1.11
CA ILE A 47 -7.14 17.00 -1.60
C ILE A 47 -7.05 15.57 -2.16
N CYS A 48 -6.04 15.25 -2.98
CA CYS A 48 -5.92 13.94 -3.64
C CYS A 48 -5.60 12.78 -2.70
N CYS A 49 -5.29 13.08 -1.42
CA CYS A 49 -4.94 12.08 -0.41
C CYS A 49 -5.90 12.10 0.80
N SER A 50 -6.96 12.91 0.77
CA SER A 50 -8.01 12.81 1.78
C SER A 50 -8.79 11.49 1.61
N SER A 51 -9.20 10.86 2.71
CA SER A 51 -9.98 9.61 2.66
C SER A 51 -11.19 9.72 1.72
N SER A 52 -11.86 10.86 1.70
CA SER A 52 -13.03 11.12 0.86
C SER A 52 -12.74 11.20 -0.64
N TYR A 53 -11.52 11.58 -1.04
CA TYR A 53 -11.17 11.70 -2.46
C TYR A 53 -11.25 10.35 -3.18
N TRP A 54 -10.70 9.30 -2.59
CA TRP A 54 -10.72 7.97 -3.20
C TRP A 54 -12.14 7.40 -3.27
N ASP A 55 -12.96 7.67 -2.26
CA ASP A 55 -14.38 7.28 -2.27
C ASP A 55 -15.13 7.96 -3.43
N GLU A 56 -14.98 9.28 -3.59
CA GLU A 56 -15.58 10.03 -4.70
C GLU A 56 -15.06 9.59 -6.08
N LEU A 57 -13.75 9.34 -6.19
CA LEU A 57 -13.12 8.89 -7.42
C LEU A 57 -13.65 7.52 -7.87
N LEU A 58 -13.73 6.56 -6.95
CA LEU A 58 -14.20 5.21 -7.24
C LEU A 58 -15.71 5.13 -7.51
N GLU A 59 -16.50 6.11 -7.08
CA GLU A 59 -17.91 6.25 -7.47
C GLU A 59 -18.12 7.08 -8.75
N SER A 60 -17.08 7.75 -9.25
CA SER A 60 -17.21 8.62 -10.42
C SER A 60 -17.49 7.83 -11.70
N LYS A 61 -18.54 8.23 -12.42
CA LYS A 61 -18.86 7.73 -13.78
C LYS A 61 -17.80 8.12 -14.82
N SER A 62 -17.01 9.15 -14.55
CA SER A 62 -15.94 9.63 -15.44
C SER A 62 -14.55 9.14 -15.03
N LEU A 63 -14.46 8.14 -14.14
CA LEU A 63 -13.20 7.51 -13.77
C LEU A 63 -12.46 7.02 -15.03
N THR A 64 -11.16 7.27 -15.08
CA THR A 64 -10.28 6.80 -16.16
C THR A 64 -9.39 5.66 -15.67
N GLY A 65 -8.85 4.86 -16.61
CA GLY A 65 -7.88 3.81 -16.27
C GLY A 65 -6.63 4.38 -15.58
N LYS A 66 -6.16 5.56 -15.99
CA LYS A 66 -5.02 6.24 -15.36
C LYS A 66 -5.29 6.55 -13.88
N GLN A 67 -6.43 7.17 -13.57
CA GLN A 67 -6.82 7.49 -12.19
C GLN A 67 -7.00 6.23 -11.34
N LEU A 68 -7.46 5.14 -11.94
CA LEU A 68 -7.57 3.87 -11.25
C LEU A 68 -6.20 3.26 -10.92
N MET A 69 -5.22 3.38 -11.82
CA MET A 69 -3.84 2.99 -11.55
C MET A 69 -3.16 3.88 -10.50
N GLU A 70 -3.48 5.18 -10.48
CA GLU A 70 -3.07 6.09 -9.39
C GLU A 70 -3.60 5.60 -8.04
N TYR A 71 -4.83 5.07 -7.96
CA TYR A 71 -5.34 4.48 -6.72
C TYR A 71 -4.59 3.21 -6.32
N PHE A 72 -4.29 2.29 -7.25
CA PHE A 72 -3.54 1.06 -6.93
C PHE A 72 -2.12 1.34 -6.42
N THR A 73 -1.54 2.48 -6.82
CA THR A 73 -0.18 2.88 -6.44
C THR A 73 -0.10 3.92 -5.33
N TRP A 74 -1.24 4.48 -4.91
CA TRP A 74 -1.28 5.45 -3.82
C TRP A 74 -0.85 4.80 -2.50
N THR A 75 -0.24 5.58 -1.63
CA THR A 75 0.11 5.20 -0.26
C THR A 75 0.11 6.43 0.67
N ASN A 76 -0.20 6.23 1.94
CA ASN A 76 0.08 7.18 3.01
C ASN A 76 1.43 6.86 3.67
N ARG A 77 2.53 7.04 2.93
CA ARG A 77 3.88 6.64 3.36
C ARG A 77 4.30 7.25 4.70
N SER A 78 3.89 8.48 5.01
CA SER A 78 4.24 9.14 6.27
C SER A 78 3.54 8.55 7.50
N SER A 79 2.56 7.66 7.32
CA SER A 79 1.85 7.00 8.43
C SER A 79 2.66 5.91 9.13
N CYS A 80 3.70 5.38 8.48
CA CYS A 80 4.71 4.51 9.10
C CYS A 80 6.08 5.15 8.94
N GLN A 81 6.72 5.53 10.03
CA GLN A 81 8.01 6.23 9.97
C GLN A 81 9.17 5.26 9.71
N LEU A 82 9.03 4.01 10.15
CA LEU A 82 10.00 2.95 10.00
C LEU A 82 9.39 1.80 9.19
N ALA A 83 9.36 1.95 7.87
CA ALA A 83 8.92 0.90 6.94
C ALA A 83 10.13 0.20 6.34
N HIS A 84 10.24 -1.12 6.54
CA HIS A 84 11.40 -1.92 6.13
C HIS A 84 10.94 -3.08 5.23
N ASP A 85 11.69 -3.34 4.16
CA ASP A 85 11.42 -4.49 3.28
C ASP A 85 12.13 -5.75 3.82
N PHE A 86 11.39 -6.85 3.87
CA PHE A 86 11.86 -8.17 4.31
C PHE A 86 11.78 -9.15 3.15
N GLY A 87 12.78 -10.02 3.05
CA GLY A 87 12.86 -11.03 1.99
C GLY A 87 13.26 -10.49 0.62
N GLY A 88 12.98 -11.30 -0.38
CA GLY A 88 13.22 -11.09 -1.78
C GLY A 88 14.57 -11.54 -2.32
N GLN A 89 14.64 -11.67 -3.65
CA GLN A 89 15.82 -12.09 -4.39
C GLN A 89 16.29 -11.01 -5.34
N MET A 90 17.61 -10.88 -5.50
CA MET A 90 18.20 -9.98 -6.48
C MET A 90 17.89 -10.48 -7.89
N MET A 91 17.11 -9.68 -8.61
CA MET A 91 16.77 -9.89 -10.01
C MET A 91 17.63 -9.00 -10.92
N SER A 92 17.69 -9.39 -12.19
CA SER A 92 18.33 -8.62 -13.25
C SER A 92 17.31 -8.23 -14.31
N ASN A 93 17.55 -7.10 -14.99
CA ASN A 93 16.71 -6.57 -16.08
C ASN A 93 15.21 -6.39 -15.75
N PRO A 94 14.82 -5.33 -15.02
CA PRO A 94 15.67 -4.34 -14.35
C PRO A 94 16.37 -4.92 -13.12
N SER A 95 17.45 -4.28 -12.66
CA SER A 95 18.09 -4.67 -11.40
C SER A 95 17.26 -4.19 -10.21
N GLY A 96 16.98 -5.08 -9.28
CA GLY A 96 16.19 -4.81 -8.08
C GLY A 96 15.97 -6.08 -7.28
N ILE A 97 15.23 -5.97 -6.18
CA ILE A 97 14.83 -7.10 -5.35
C ILE A 97 13.36 -7.40 -5.60
N ASP A 98 13.04 -8.65 -5.89
CA ASP A 98 11.68 -9.16 -6.14
C ASP A 98 11.23 -10.09 -5.02
N GLY A 99 9.93 -10.13 -4.70
CA GLY A 99 9.34 -10.98 -3.64
C GLY A 99 9.46 -10.43 -2.21
N GLN A 100 10.07 -9.27 -2.03
CA GLN A 100 10.18 -8.60 -0.73
C GLN A 100 8.84 -7.99 -0.29
N LYS A 101 8.50 -8.07 1.01
CA LYS A 101 7.29 -7.43 1.55
C LYS A 101 7.63 -6.36 2.58
N CYS A 102 6.93 -5.24 2.53
CA CYS A 102 7.16 -4.09 3.41
C CYS A 102 6.46 -4.27 4.76
N VAL A 103 7.23 -4.20 5.86
CA VAL A 103 6.74 -4.33 7.24
C VAL A 103 6.91 -2.99 7.96
N CYS A 104 5.86 -2.51 8.61
CA CYS A 104 5.95 -1.35 9.48
C CYS A 104 6.51 -1.77 10.84
N ILE A 105 7.68 -1.24 11.20
CA ILE A 105 8.35 -1.52 12.47
C ILE A 105 8.24 -0.35 13.46
N ASP A 106 7.28 0.55 13.26
CA ASP A 106 6.94 1.56 14.25
C ASP A 106 6.54 0.90 15.60
N PRO A 107 6.99 1.40 16.77
CA PRO A 107 6.90 0.69 18.04
C PRO A 107 5.48 0.23 18.44
N ARG A 108 4.45 0.97 18.02
CA ARG A 108 3.05 0.66 18.36
C ARG A 108 2.46 -0.49 17.56
N ILE A 109 3.07 -0.87 16.43
CA ILE A 109 2.49 -1.84 15.49
C ILE A 109 3.46 -2.92 15.00
N ALA A 110 4.75 -2.73 15.21
CA ALA A 110 5.80 -3.70 14.90
C ALA A 110 5.44 -5.11 15.42
N PRO A 111 5.78 -6.18 14.69
CA PRO A 111 5.75 -7.53 15.24
C PRO A 111 6.55 -7.57 16.55
N GLN A 112 6.07 -8.27 17.57
CA GLN A 112 6.79 -8.41 18.83
C GLN A 112 7.72 -9.63 18.77
N SER A 113 9.04 -9.40 18.69
CA SER A 113 10.04 -10.48 18.65
C SER A 113 9.82 -11.50 19.78
N GLY A 114 9.87 -12.78 19.44
CA GLY A 114 9.61 -13.92 20.34
C GLY A 114 8.13 -14.21 20.62
N GLN A 115 7.20 -13.36 20.17
CA GLN A 115 5.76 -13.49 20.42
C GLN A 115 4.89 -13.24 19.18
N CYS A 116 5.50 -12.95 18.02
CA CYS A 116 4.78 -12.63 16.80
C CYS A 116 4.38 -13.87 15.99
N LEU A 117 3.21 -13.78 15.38
CA LEU A 117 2.66 -14.78 14.47
C LEU A 117 2.60 -14.24 13.05
N VAL A 118 3.17 -14.96 12.09
CA VAL A 118 3.14 -14.62 10.66
C VAL A 118 2.44 -15.72 9.87
N TYR A 119 1.48 -15.34 9.04
CA TYR A 119 0.91 -16.21 8.01
C TYR A 119 1.41 -15.74 6.65
N SER A 120 1.95 -16.67 5.86
CA SER A 120 2.58 -16.37 4.58
C SER A 120 2.01 -17.27 3.50
N PHE A 121 1.27 -16.69 2.55
CA PHE A 121 0.64 -17.42 1.46
C PHE A 121 1.39 -17.18 0.14
N GLY A 122 1.51 -18.27 -0.65
CA GLY A 122 2.25 -18.35 -1.91
C GLY A 122 3.73 -18.09 -1.73
N ILE A 123 4.44 -19.16 -1.39
CA ILE A 123 5.87 -19.12 -1.12
C ILE A 123 6.64 -19.31 -2.42
N ASN A 124 6.14 -20.16 -3.33
CA ASN A 124 6.75 -20.46 -4.61
C ASN A 124 8.25 -20.85 -4.51
N ASN A 125 8.64 -21.56 -3.44
CA ASN A 125 10.03 -21.89 -3.09
C ASN A 125 10.95 -20.68 -2.81
N GLU A 126 10.40 -19.48 -2.64
CA GLU A 126 11.10 -18.27 -2.21
C GLU A 126 10.85 -18.08 -0.69
N TRP A 127 11.79 -18.54 0.12
CA TRP A 127 11.64 -18.58 1.59
C TRP A 127 12.20 -17.36 2.32
N SER A 128 12.82 -16.43 1.60
CA SER A 128 13.67 -15.41 2.23
C SER A 128 12.88 -14.42 3.11
N PHE A 129 11.62 -14.13 2.77
CA PHE A 129 10.73 -13.36 3.66
C PHE A 129 10.46 -14.13 4.95
N ASP A 130 10.07 -15.40 4.84
CA ASP A 130 9.71 -16.26 5.96
C ASP A 130 10.89 -16.46 6.92
N GLU A 131 12.08 -16.69 6.36
CA GLU A 131 13.33 -16.86 7.12
C GLU A 131 13.78 -15.56 7.82
N GLN A 132 13.57 -14.40 7.19
CA GLN A 132 13.84 -13.13 7.85
C GLN A 132 12.82 -12.84 8.95
N MET A 133 11.55 -13.24 8.79
CA MET A 133 10.54 -13.12 9.85
C MET A 133 10.78 -14.09 11.01
N GLU A 134 11.27 -15.31 10.73
CA GLU A 134 11.76 -16.22 11.77
C GLU A 134 12.95 -15.60 12.51
N SER A 135 13.93 -15.04 11.78
CA SER A 135 15.10 -14.38 12.35
C SER A 135 14.74 -13.13 13.17
N TYR A 136 13.66 -12.43 12.80
CA TYR A 136 13.07 -11.36 13.59
C TYR A 136 12.51 -11.87 14.94
N GLY A 137 12.25 -13.17 15.05
CA GLY A 137 11.74 -13.85 16.23
C GLY A 137 10.26 -14.24 16.12
N CYS A 138 9.68 -14.28 14.91
CA CYS A 138 8.30 -14.70 14.72
C CYS A 138 8.18 -16.21 14.47
N ARG A 139 7.05 -16.77 14.86
CA ARG A 139 6.61 -18.08 14.37
C ARG A 139 5.86 -17.88 13.05
N VAL A 140 6.28 -18.59 12.02
CA VAL A 140 5.74 -18.47 10.66
C VAL A 140 4.96 -19.73 10.30
N PHE A 141 3.76 -19.53 9.78
CA PHE A 141 2.98 -20.57 9.11
C PHE A 141 2.92 -20.20 7.62
N ALA A 142 3.55 -21.02 6.80
CA ALA A 142 3.71 -20.83 5.37
C ALA A 142 2.77 -21.76 4.60
N PHE A 143 2.17 -21.28 3.52
CA PHE A 143 1.08 -21.96 2.81
C PHE A 143 1.27 -21.87 1.31
N ASP A 144 1.37 -23.01 0.64
CA ASP A 144 1.40 -23.06 -0.81
C ASP A 144 0.99 -24.44 -1.35
N PRO A 145 -0.17 -24.59 -2.00
CA PRO A 145 -0.59 -25.86 -2.56
C PRO A 145 0.14 -26.22 -3.86
N SER A 146 0.85 -25.27 -4.48
CA SER A 146 1.48 -25.41 -5.81
C SER A 146 2.90 -25.96 -5.76
N MET A 147 3.56 -25.92 -4.60
CA MET A 147 4.97 -26.33 -4.45
C MET A 147 5.23 -27.83 -4.67
N ASN A 148 4.19 -28.66 -4.81
CA ASN A 148 4.30 -30.12 -4.89
C ASN A 148 5.07 -30.75 -3.71
N GLN A 149 5.02 -30.11 -2.56
CA GLN A 149 5.62 -30.58 -1.31
C GLN A 149 4.50 -30.91 -0.32
N LYS A 150 4.73 -31.89 0.54
CA LYS A 150 3.80 -32.17 1.64
C LYS A 150 4.05 -31.21 2.79
N SER A 151 3.02 -30.96 3.59
CA SER A 151 3.14 -30.21 4.85
C SER A 151 4.33 -30.72 5.68
N HIS A 152 5.22 -29.82 6.10
CA HIS A 152 6.46 -30.14 6.83
C HIS A 152 6.97 -28.92 7.61
N ASN A 153 7.97 -29.10 8.46
CA ASN A 153 8.68 -27.98 9.07
C ASN A 153 9.85 -27.60 8.17
N HIS A 154 9.84 -26.38 7.62
CA HIS A 154 10.98 -25.84 6.86
C HIS A 154 12.15 -25.56 7.81
N SER A 155 11.85 -25.04 9.00
CA SER A 155 12.81 -24.79 10.08
C SER A 155 12.16 -25.00 11.45
N GLY A 156 12.85 -24.62 12.54
CA GLY A 156 12.30 -24.70 13.89
C GLY A 156 11.13 -23.73 14.15
N GLY A 157 11.10 -22.59 13.45
CA GLY A 157 10.10 -21.54 13.57
C GLY A 157 9.18 -21.39 12.35
N ILE A 158 9.44 -22.11 11.25
CA ILE A 158 8.63 -22.06 10.02
C ILE A 158 7.96 -23.41 9.77
N HIS A 159 6.62 -23.38 9.75
CA HIS A 159 5.76 -24.54 9.52
C HIS A 159 5.03 -24.41 8.17
N PHE A 160 5.32 -25.29 7.23
CA PHE A 160 4.75 -25.27 5.88
C PHE A 160 3.53 -26.20 5.76
N TYR A 161 2.52 -25.72 5.03
CA TYR A 161 1.30 -26.45 4.70
C TYR A 161 1.01 -26.41 3.19
N ASP A 162 0.61 -27.54 2.62
CA ASP A 162 0.17 -27.68 1.22
C ASP A 162 -1.29 -27.22 1.01
N TRP A 163 -1.67 -26.13 1.69
CA TRP A 163 -3.00 -25.53 1.66
C TRP A 163 -2.98 -24.21 0.87
N GLY A 164 -4.03 -23.97 0.09
CA GLY A 164 -4.28 -22.69 -0.57
C GLY A 164 -5.27 -21.82 0.19
N LEU A 165 -5.22 -20.52 -0.09
CA LEU A 165 -6.15 -19.53 0.43
C LEU A 165 -7.25 -19.24 -0.59
N GLY A 166 -8.49 -19.16 -0.14
CA GLY A 166 -9.64 -18.80 -0.98
C GLY A 166 -10.81 -18.28 -0.16
N ASP A 167 -11.99 -18.26 -0.77
CA ASP A 167 -13.23 -17.75 -0.18
C ASP A 167 -14.04 -18.83 0.58
N ARG A 168 -13.65 -20.10 0.49
CA ARG A 168 -14.29 -21.23 1.18
C ARG A 168 -13.36 -22.43 1.28
N ASN A 169 -13.76 -23.40 2.09
CA ASN A 169 -13.11 -24.70 2.14
C ASN A 169 -13.57 -25.55 0.95
N GLU A 170 -12.65 -25.91 0.07
CA GLU A 170 -12.94 -26.79 -1.06
C GLU A 170 -11.70 -27.57 -1.53
N LYS A 171 -11.96 -28.68 -2.22
CA LYS A 171 -10.94 -29.42 -2.95
C LYS A 171 -11.12 -29.13 -4.44
N LEU A 172 -10.10 -28.54 -5.06
CA LEU A 172 -10.12 -28.25 -6.49
C LEU A 172 -9.85 -29.50 -7.33
N SER A 173 -10.12 -29.41 -8.64
CA SER A 173 -9.93 -30.51 -9.60
C SER A 173 -8.47 -30.98 -9.72
N ASN A 174 -7.52 -30.08 -9.47
CA ASN A 174 -6.08 -30.40 -9.39
C ASN A 174 -5.65 -30.97 -8.02
N ASN A 175 -6.61 -31.33 -7.15
CA ASN A 175 -6.45 -31.82 -5.78
C ASN A 175 -5.96 -30.82 -4.73
N TRP A 176 -5.78 -29.55 -5.07
CA TRP A 176 -5.43 -28.53 -4.07
C TRP A 176 -6.51 -28.41 -3.01
N GLN A 177 -6.08 -28.36 -1.74
CA GLN A 177 -6.95 -28.08 -0.60
C GLN A 177 -6.98 -26.57 -0.40
N ILE A 178 -8.09 -25.93 -0.71
CA ILE A 178 -8.30 -24.49 -0.53
C ILE A 178 -9.11 -24.28 0.73
N HIS A 179 -8.73 -23.28 1.52
CA HIS A 179 -9.37 -22.93 2.76
C HIS A 179 -9.59 -21.43 2.88
N SER A 180 -10.64 -21.02 3.59
CA SER A 180 -10.77 -19.63 4.02
C SER A 180 -9.75 -19.30 5.11
N LEU A 181 -9.36 -18.02 5.22
CA LEU A 181 -8.43 -17.59 6.27
C LEU A 181 -8.97 -17.91 7.67
N SER A 182 -10.28 -17.73 7.85
CA SER A 182 -10.99 -18.04 9.09
C SER A 182 -10.87 -19.53 9.46
N SER A 183 -10.98 -20.45 8.49
CA SER A 183 -10.80 -21.88 8.70
C SER A 183 -9.35 -22.23 9.06
N ILE A 184 -8.38 -21.65 8.34
CA ILE A 184 -6.94 -21.90 8.61
C ILE A 184 -6.58 -21.45 10.02
N TYR A 185 -6.98 -20.23 10.40
CA TYR A 185 -6.74 -19.70 11.74
C TYR A 185 -7.36 -20.58 12.84
N ASN A 186 -8.59 -21.05 12.65
CA ASN A 186 -9.24 -21.94 13.61
C ASN A 186 -8.53 -23.30 13.72
N ASN A 187 -8.12 -23.90 12.60
CA ASN A 187 -7.42 -25.18 12.59
C ASN A 187 -6.06 -25.10 13.29
N LEU A 188 -5.38 -23.97 13.17
CA LEU A 188 -4.04 -23.77 13.73
C LEU A 188 -4.03 -23.15 15.14
N THR A 189 -5.20 -22.74 15.64
CA THR A 189 -5.36 -22.19 17.00
C THR A 189 -4.85 -23.15 18.08
N ALA A 190 -4.90 -24.46 17.87
CA ALA A 190 -4.34 -25.44 18.82
C ALA A 190 -2.80 -25.35 18.94
N TRP A 191 -2.11 -24.80 17.93
CA TRP A 191 -0.66 -24.75 17.83
C TRP A 191 -0.08 -23.39 18.25
N HIS A 192 -0.71 -22.29 17.84
CA HIS A 192 -0.25 -20.94 18.17
C HIS A 192 -1.14 -20.21 19.20
N GLY A 193 -2.25 -20.82 19.64
CA GLY A 193 -3.20 -20.21 20.57
C GLY A 193 -4.08 -19.15 19.91
N LYS A 194 -4.95 -18.48 20.69
CA LYS A 194 -5.84 -17.42 20.21
C LYS A 194 -5.15 -16.05 20.20
N VAL A 195 -4.04 -15.94 19.48
CA VAL A 195 -3.22 -14.71 19.37
C VAL A 195 -3.51 -13.95 18.08
N MET A 196 -3.08 -12.69 17.99
CA MET A 196 -3.21 -11.91 16.76
C MET A 196 -2.22 -12.40 15.71
N ILE A 197 -2.58 -12.28 14.44
CA ILE A 197 -1.63 -12.38 13.33
C ILE A 197 -0.91 -11.03 13.25
N ASP A 198 0.38 -10.99 13.57
CA ASP A 198 1.19 -9.78 13.50
C ASP A 198 1.43 -9.36 12.04
N TYR A 199 1.61 -10.33 11.14
CA TYR A 199 1.72 -10.06 9.72
C TYR A 199 1.06 -11.16 8.87
N LEU A 200 0.21 -10.75 7.94
CA LEU A 200 -0.38 -11.62 6.92
C LEU A 200 0.20 -11.23 5.54
N LYS A 201 1.03 -12.10 4.96
CA LYS A 201 1.50 -12.01 3.56
C LYS A 201 0.56 -12.79 2.66
N ILE A 202 0.07 -12.18 1.58
CA ILE A 202 -0.74 -12.83 0.54
C ILE A 202 -0.11 -12.54 -0.82
N ASP A 203 0.17 -13.59 -1.55
CA ASP A 203 0.71 -13.54 -2.90
C ASP A 203 0.28 -14.84 -3.59
N ILE A 204 -0.87 -14.86 -4.25
CA ILE A 204 -1.56 -16.11 -4.65
C ILE A 204 -2.10 -16.02 -6.08
N GLU A 205 -1.39 -15.30 -6.95
CA GLU A 205 -1.53 -15.36 -8.41
C GLU A 205 -2.96 -15.10 -8.90
N GLY A 206 -3.63 -14.08 -8.35
CA GLY A 206 -4.97 -13.64 -8.75
C GLY A 206 -6.10 -14.12 -7.84
N ALA A 207 -5.85 -15.13 -6.99
CA ALA A 207 -6.84 -15.58 -6.02
C ALA A 207 -7.09 -14.56 -4.88
N GLU A 208 -6.31 -13.47 -4.81
CA GLU A 208 -6.51 -12.39 -3.83
C GLU A 208 -7.91 -11.79 -3.95
N TRP A 209 -8.42 -11.69 -5.18
CA TRP A 209 -9.73 -11.10 -5.45
C TRP A 209 -10.91 -11.94 -4.95
N ASN A 210 -10.69 -13.21 -4.64
CA ASN A 210 -11.67 -14.08 -3.95
C ASN A 210 -11.43 -14.08 -2.43
N ALA A 211 -10.17 -14.15 -2.00
CA ALA A 211 -9.80 -14.24 -0.59
C ALA A 211 -10.08 -12.95 0.19
N LEU A 212 -9.73 -11.78 -0.35
CA LEU A 212 -9.85 -10.50 0.36
C LEU A 212 -11.30 -10.16 0.75
N PRO A 213 -12.32 -10.32 -0.12
CA PRO A 213 -13.71 -10.16 0.28
C PRO A 213 -14.14 -11.09 1.42
N GLU A 214 -13.70 -12.35 1.43
CA GLU A 214 -14.01 -13.29 2.53
C GLU A 214 -13.34 -12.85 3.84
N ILE A 215 -12.08 -12.40 3.79
CA ILE A 215 -11.35 -11.90 4.96
C ILE A 215 -12.05 -10.68 5.59
N ILE A 216 -12.60 -9.80 4.75
CA ILE A 216 -13.42 -8.67 5.19
C ILE A 216 -14.72 -9.18 5.84
N ASN A 217 -15.47 -10.02 5.13
CA ASN A 217 -16.81 -10.46 5.52
C ASN A 217 -16.81 -11.36 6.78
N SER A 218 -15.77 -12.19 6.95
CA SER A 218 -15.60 -13.05 8.12
C SER A 218 -15.15 -12.28 9.38
N GLY A 219 -14.75 -11.02 9.22
CA GLY A 219 -14.23 -10.20 10.32
C GLY A 219 -12.78 -10.52 10.71
N MET A 220 -12.07 -11.34 9.94
CA MET A 220 -10.69 -11.74 10.21
C MET A 220 -9.72 -10.55 10.23
N LEU A 221 -10.02 -9.43 9.56
CA LEU A 221 -9.25 -8.18 9.69
C LEU A 221 -9.06 -7.73 11.14
N SER A 222 -10.02 -8.02 12.03
CA SER A 222 -9.90 -7.70 13.46
C SER A 222 -8.80 -8.49 14.18
N LYS A 223 -8.25 -9.53 13.55
CA LYS A 223 -7.16 -10.38 14.05
C LYS A 223 -5.81 -10.10 13.39
N ILE A 224 -5.75 -9.19 12.41
CA ILE A 224 -4.56 -8.95 11.59
C ILE A 224 -4.01 -7.56 11.91
N ARG A 225 -2.79 -7.49 12.44
CA ARG A 225 -2.10 -6.22 12.73
C ARG A 225 -1.55 -5.58 11.47
N GLN A 226 -0.92 -6.35 10.60
CA GLN A 226 -0.37 -5.88 9.33
C GLN A 226 -0.70 -6.87 8.21
N LEU A 227 -0.89 -6.33 7.02
CA LEU A 227 -1.27 -7.05 5.82
C LEU A 227 -0.36 -6.59 4.68
N GLY A 228 0.35 -7.51 4.06
CA GLY A 228 1.06 -7.30 2.80
C GLY A 228 0.44 -8.16 1.72
N VAL A 229 0.09 -7.56 0.58
CA VAL A 229 -0.52 -8.27 -0.54
C VAL A 229 0.20 -7.89 -1.83
N GLU A 230 0.61 -8.88 -2.62
CA GLU A 230 0.84 -8.67 -4.05
C GLU A 230 -0.48 -8.87 -4.79
N ILE A 231 -1.04 -7.80 -5.34
CA ILE A 231 -2.25 -7.89 -6.14
C ILE A 231 -1.91 -8.16 -7.60
N HIS A 232 -2.61 -9.12 -8.20
CA HIS A 232 -2.45 -9.49 -9.61
C HIS A 232 -3.61 -8.95 -10.44
N LEU A 233 -3.35 -7.97 -11.29
CA LEU A 233 -4.34 -7.36 -12.18
C LEU A 233 -4.37 -8.08 -13.54
N ASP A 234 -5.57 -8.23 -14.10
CA ASP A 234 -5.77 -8.84 -15.42
C ASP A 234 -5.75 -7.78 -16.54
N SER A 235 -4.79 -7.91 -17.46
CA SER A 235 -4.66 -7.07 -18.65
C SER A 235 -5.92 -7.03 -19.55
N GLY A 236 -6.73 -8.10 -19.54
CA GLY A 236 -7.95 -8.25 -20.31
C GLY A 236 -9.22 -7.79 -19.56
N ALA A 237 -9.13 -7.45 -18.28
CA ALA A 237 -10.27 -7.01 -17.49
C ALA A 237 -10.73 -5.59 -17.86
N SER A 238 -12.03 -5.32 -17.71
CA SER A 238 -12.61 -4.02 -18.02
C SER A 238 -12.24 -2.96 -16.97
N LEU A 239 -12.43 -1.68 -17.29
CA LEU A 239 -12.33 -0.60 -16.31
C LEU A 239 -13.22 -0.85 -15.08
N GLU A 240 -14.43 -1.37 -15.30
CA GLU A 240 -15.36 -1.65 -14.21
C GLU A 240 -14.88 -2.80 -13.32
N GLN A 241 -14.33 -3.87 -13.91
CA GLN A 241 -13.76 -4.96 -13.11
C GLN A 241 -12.60 -4.48 -12.23
N HIS A 242 -11.69 -3.68 -12.79
CA HIS A 242 -10.62 -3.07 -12.02
C HIS A 242 -11.15 -2.11 -10.95
N ARG A 243 -12.24 -1.37 -11.23
CA ARG A 243 -12.91 -0.52 -10.24
C ARG A 243 -13.43 -1.36 -9.07
N GLN A 244 -14.04 -2.52 -9.33
CA GLN A 244 -14.52 -3.42 -8.28
C GLN A 244 -13.36 -3.91 -7.41
N TRP A 245 -12.23 -4.30 -8.00
CA TRP A 245 -11.02 -4.65 -7.27
C TRP A 245 -10.49 -3.50 -6.41
N ALA A 246 -10.45 -2.28 -6.96
CA ALA A 246 -10.09 -1.11 -6.18
C ALA A 246 -11.04 -0.87 -4.99
N LYS A 247 -12.35 -1.08 -5.16
CA LYS A 247 -13.34 -1.00 -4.08
C LYS A 247 -13.14 -2.06 -3.00
N VAL A 248 -12.64 -3.25 -3.33
CA VAL A 248 -12.26 -4.28 -2.33
C VAL A 248 -11.12 -3.75 -1.46
N LEU A 249 -10.05 -3.23 -2.07
CA LEU A 249 -8.94 -2.63 -1.31
C LEU A 249 -9.41 -1.43 -0.48
N ARG A 250 -10.34 -0.64 -1.03
CA ARG A 250 -10.91 0.51 -0.33
C ARG A 250 -11.69 0.09 0.90
N SER A 251 -12.38 -1.04 0.82
CA SER A 251 -13.13 -1.62 1.94
C SER A 251 -12.20 -2.03 3.08
N LEU A 252 -11.00 -2.56 2.80
CA LEU A 252 -9.96 -2.80 3.82
C LEU A 252 -9.64 -1.52 4.58
N GLU A 253 -9.50 -0.41 3.86
CA GLU A 253 -9.08 0.87 4.43
C GLU A 253 -10.17 1.53 5.28
N GLN A 254 -11.41 1.46 4.79
CA GLN A 254 -12.60 1.85 5.55
C GLN A 254 -12.74 1.01 6.83
N MET A 255 -12.33 -0.26 6.80
CA MET A 255 -12.31 -1.17 7.94
C MET A 255 -11.18 -0.91 8.95
N GLY A 256 -10.26 0.02 8.68
CA GLY A 256 -9.21 0.42 9.62
C GLY A 256 -7.78 0.16 9.14
N MET A 257 -7.61 -0.48 7.99
CA MET A 257 -6.29 -0.69 7.42
C MET A 257 -5.75 0.64 6.87
N VAL A 258 -4.54 1.02 7.27
CA VAL A 258 -3.86 2.22 6.79
C VAL A 258 -2.77 1.78 5.85
N ARG A 259 -2.92 2.13 4.58
CA ARG A 259 -1.93 1.81 3.54
C ARG A 259 -0.70 2.68 3.74
N PHE A 260 0.44 2.08 4.06
CA PHE A 260 1.69 2.79 4.32
C PHE A 260 2.76 2.51 3.26
N ASP A 261 2.59 1.47 2.44
CA ASP A 261 3.45 1.24 1.28
C ASP A 261 2.66 0.71 0.08
N SER A 262 3.11 1.08 -1.10
CA SER A 262 2.59 0.59 -2.38
C SER A 262 3.68 0.74 -3.44
N LYS A 263 4.05 -0.37 -4.08
CA LYS A 263 5.11 -0.46 -5.08
C LYS A 263 4.62 -1.28 -6.27
N ARG A 264 5.07 -0.93 -7.47
CA ARG A 264 4.81 -1.73 -8.68
C ARG A 264 5.82 -2.85 -8.75
N ASN A 265 5.41 -4.04 -9.16
CA ASN A 265 6.31 -5.11 -9.56
C ASN A 265 6.87 -4.78 -10.97
N PRO A 266 8.17 -4.48 -11.12
CA PRO A 266 8.72 -4.07 -12.41
C PRO A 266 8.96 -5.25 -13.37
N TRP A 267 8.88 -6.50 -12.90
CA TRP A 267 9.05 -7.70 -13.74
C TRP A 267 7.72 -8.23 -14.29
N PHE A 268 6.60 -7.86 -13.68
CA PHE A 268 5.26 -8.22 -14.17
C PHE A 268 4.57 -7.02 -14.82
N THR A 269 4.92 -6.71 -16.08
CA THR A 269 4.44 -5.50 -16.78
C THR A 269 3.89 -5.80 -18.18
N GLY A 270 3.04 -4.91 -18.69
CA GLY A 270 2.50 -5.00 -20.04
C GLY A 270 1.39 -3.99 -20.33
N ASP A 271 0.61 -4.27 -21.37
CA ASP A 271 -0.47 -3.39 -21.84
C ASP A 271 -1.85 -3.84 -21.32
N PHE A 272 -2.55 -2.94 -20.63
CA PHE A 272 -3.95 -3.12 -20.28
C PHE A 272 -4.83 -2.77 -21.48
N GLN A 273 -5.19 -3.80 -22.25
CA GLN A 273 -5.86 -3.64 -23.55
C GLN A 273 -7.14 -2.79 -23.47
N LYS A 274 -7.96 -3.02 -22.43
CA LYS A 274 -9.24 -2.31 -22.23
C LYS A 274 -9.10 -0.96 -21.53
N LEU A 275 -7.95 -0.68 -20.91
CA LEU A 275 -7.67 0.59 -20.24
C LEU A 275 -6.84 1.55 -21.10
N GLN A 276 -6.28 1.05 -22.21
CA GLN A 276 -5.43 1.81 -23.14
C GLN A 276 -4.23 2.45 -22.44
N LEU A 277 -3.61 1.72 -21.52
CA LEU A 277 -2.42 2.16 -20.79
C LEU A 277 -1.46 0.97 -20.58
N SER A 278 -0.18 1.27 -20.49
CA SER A 278 0.85 0.30 -20.09
C SER A 278 1.18 0.48 -18.61
N GLY A 279 1.48 -0.61 -17.93
CA GLY A 279 1.79 -0.57 -16.50
C GLY A 279 2.23 -1.90 -15.95
N SER A 280 2.33 -1.97 -14.62
CA SER A 280 2.54 -3.22 -13.92
C SER A 280 1.21 -3.92 -13.70
N PHE A 281 1.20 -5.23 -13.90
CA PHE A 281 0.10 -6.11 -13.54
C PHE A 281 0.19 -6.52 -12.05
N GLY A 282 1.39 -6.47 -11.45
CA GLY A 282 1.62 -6.78 -10.04
C GLY A 282 1.82 -5.53 -9.18
N HIS A 283 1.14 -5.43 -8.05
CA HIS A 283 1.44 -4.37 -7.08
C HIS A 283 1.60 -4.92 -5.68
N GLU A 284 2.73 -4.60 -5.07
CA GLU A 284 3.05 -4.89 -3.68
C GLU A 284 2.47 -3.79 -2.80
N ILE A 285 1.53 -4.12 -1.94
CA ILE A 285 0.83 -3.14 -1.11
C ILE A 285 0.84 -3.60 0.34
N ALA A 286 1.17 -2.68 1.25
CA ALA A 286 1.22 -2.96 2.67
C ALA A 286 0.33 -2.01 3.48
N TRP A 287 -0.37 -2.60 4.45
CA TRP A 287 -1.24 -1.90 5.39
C TRP A 287 -0.95 -2.32 6.83
N TYR A 288 -1.18 -1.40 7.76
CA TYR A 288 -1.30 -1.72 9.17
C TYR A 288 -2.71 -1.40 9.70
N ASN A 289 -3.17 -2.10 10.72
CA ASN A 289 -4.49 -1.89 11.29
C ASN A 289 -4.45 -0.88 12.43
N ARG A 290 -4.97 0.34 12.20
CA ARG A 290 -4.96 1.42 13.20
C ARG A 290 -5.75 1.10 14.47
N LYS A 291 -6.69 0.15 14.41
CA LYS A 291 -7.49 -0.28 15.57
C LYS A 291 -6.70 -1.18 16.53
N LEU A 292 -5.52 -1.64 16.12
CA LEU A 292 -4.70 -2.58 16.87
C LEU A 292 -3.37 -1.98 17.36
N LEU A 293 -3.20 -0.66 17.28
CA LEU A 293 -2.03 0.02 17.84
C LEU A 293 -1.92 -0.28 19.35
N ARG A 294 -0.73 -0.69 19.78
CA ARG A 294 -0.39 -0.89 21.20
C ARG A 294 -0.18 0.47 21.87
N ASP A 295 -0.36 0.51 23.19
CA ASP A 295 0.04 1.67 23.99
C ASP A 295 1.56 1.69 24.13
N LEU A 296 2.14 2.90 24.11
CA LEU A 296 3.56 3.08 24.44
C LEU A 296 3.66 3.11 25.96
N HIS A 297 4.38 2.15 26.52
CA HIS A 297 4.76 2.14 27.93
C HIS A 297 6.03 2.95 28.16
#